data_AF-A0A2T6IED0-F1
#
_entry.id   AF-A0A2T6IED0-F1
#
_cell.length_a   1.000
_cell.length_b   1.000
_cell.length_c   1.000
_cell.angle_alpha   90.00
_cell.angle_beta   90.00
_cell.angle_gamma   90.00
#
_symmetry.space_group_name_H-M   'P 1'
#
loop_
_entity.id
_entity.type
_entity.pdbx_description
1 polymer ?
#
loop_
_entity_poly.entity_id
_entity_poly.type
_entity_poly.pdbx_seq_one_letter_code
_entity_poly.pdbx_strand_id
1 'polypeptide(L)'
;VLYEQPSAESEAITAADDEEEEEAECPCGEHAEESPAEKWILYDMKRPLEGSCRLQLLKFDSDEAKHVFWHSSAHILGQAIEATFGAQLTVGPALTNGFYYDAYMGDAKVTEESYGRLEAAAAAVIKEDQAFRRLVCSKAEALELFADNPFKVQLIASKIPEHGLTTVYCCGSLVDLCRGPHIPSTGKVKAFQVTKHSASYWLGRQHLDSLQRVYGVSFPDKKLLKDYLKLLEEAKKRDHRVLGQNLHLFFFDTNVSPGSCFWLPDGAKVYNKLCMFMREEYRFRGFQEVISPNIFSCDLWKVSGHYQNYKENMYLFDVEGKEWGLKPMNCPGHCIMFKHLAPSYRQLPLRLADFGVLHRNELSGSLTGLTRVRRFQQDDAHIFCRLDQVKEEVADALNFLFFVYDQFGFSFELFLSTRPKKALGERAVWDSAEAALKAALEETGRPWQLNPGDGAFYGPKIDIRLWDALKRPHQCGTIQLDFQLPIRFNLQYRTQDEAVAGARDKAKEDKETGEKRTDSEHEQKEEEAFGVELPLRPGMARPVIIHRAILGSIERMCAVVIEHTGGKLPFWLSPKQCIVLPISDKVNDYAASVRDV
;
A
#
# COMPACT_ATOMS: atom_id res chain seq x y z
N VAL A 1 -23.88 -2.37 17.48
CA VAL A 1 -24.62 -3.62 17.16
C VAL A 1 -24.71 -3.69 15.65
N LEU A 2 -24.59 -4.86 15.03
CA LEU A 2 -24.93 -4.95 13.60
C LEU A 2 -26.44 -5.12 13.47
N TYR A 3 -27.04 -4.30 12.62
CA TYR A 3 -28.47 -4.24 12.35
C TYR A 3 -28.71 -4.50 10.86
N GLU A 4 -29.62 -5.39 10.54
CA GLU A 4 -30.08 -5.60 9.17
C GLU A 4 -31.33 -4.72 8.92
N GLN A 5 -31.27 -3.85 7.92
CA GLN A 5 -32.33 -2.87 7.67
C GLN A 5 -33.58 -3.53 7.07
N PRO A 6 -34.80 -3.26 7.60
CA PRO A 6 -36.03 -3.68 6.96
C PRO A 6 -36.21 -2.96 5.61
N SER A 7 -36.90 -3.59 4.66
CA SER A 7 -37.03 -3.19 3.25
C SER A 7 -37.87 -1.91 2.99
N ALA A 8 -37.62 -0.82 3.71
CA ALA A 8 -38.32 0.45 3.54
C ALA A 8 -37.33 1.62 3.40
N GLU A 9 -37.66 2.54 2.49
CA GLU A 9 -36.92 3.77 2.18
C GLU A 9 -36.73 4.63 3.44
N SER A 10 -35.50 4.72 3.95
CA SER A 10 -35.12 5.66 5.02
C SER A 10 -34.64 6.97 4.41
N GLU A 11 -35.08 8.11 4.97
CA GLU A 11 -34.56 9.44 4.62
C GLU A 11 -33.02 9.48 4.71
N ALA A 12 -32.37 10.00 3.66
CA ALA A 12 -30.92 10.06 3.57
C ALA A 12 -30.37 11.13 4.51
N ILE A 13 -29.71 10.70 5.60
CA ILE A 13 -28.97 11.56 6.52
C ILE A 13 -27.53 11.69 5.99
N THR A 14 -27.08 12.92 5.77
CA THR A 14 -25.72 13.24 5.30
C THR A 14 -24.86 13.63 6.49
N ALA A 15 -23.73 12.95 6.70
CA ALA A 15 -22.80 13.29 7.76
C ALA A 15 -21.86 14.43 7.33
N ALA A 16 -21.54 15.35 8.25
CA ALA A 16 -20.54 16.41 8.07
C ALA A 16 -19.30 16.19 8.95
N ASP A 17 -18.90 14.94 9.14
CA ASP A 17 -17.59 14.58 9.64
C ASP A 17 -16.61 14.45 8.46
N ASP A 18 -15.35 14.80 8.71
CA ASP A 18 -14.28 14.66 7.72
C ASP A 18 -13.73 13.23 7.69
N GLU A 19 -14.62 12.23 7.77
CA GLU A 19 -14.25 10.80 7.63
C GLU A 19 -14.02 10.38 6.16
N GLU A 20 -13.97 11.33 5.21
CA GLU A 20 -13.49 11.05 3.85
C GLU A 20 -11.97 11.29 3.75
N GLU A 21 -11.25 10.19 3.73
CA GLU A 21 -9.97 9.97 3.03
C GLU A 21 -8.78 10.90 3.38
N GLU A 22 -8.35 10.95 4.64
CA GLU A 22 -6.89 10.84 4.86
C GLU A 22 -6.56 9.35 4.68
N GLU A 23 -5.81 9.01 3.63
CA GLU A 23 -5.24 7.69 3.36
C GLU A 23 -4.47 7.15 4.59
N ALA A 24 -5.19 6.64 5.58
CA ALA A 24 -4.73 5.56 6.42
C ALA A 24 -5.13 4.29 5.67
N GLU A 25 -4.18 3.68 4.98
CA GLU A 25 -4.30 2.35 4.37
C GLU A 25 -4.92 1.36 5.37
N CYS A 26 -6.24 1.24 5.35
CA CYS A 26 -7.00 0.09 5.77
C CYS A 26 -7.98 -0.19 4.63
N PRO A 27 -7.84 -1.31 3.89
CA PRO A 27 -8.41 -1.45 2.56
C PRO A 27 -9.75 -2.17 2.69
N CYS A 28 -10.83 -1.40 2.78
CA CYS A 28 -12.17 -1.95 2.65
C CYS A 28 -13.16 -0.88 2.19
N GLY A 29 -13.21 -0.72 0.87
CA GLY A 29 -14.43 -0.66 0.06
C GLY A 29 -15.38 0.53 0.25
N GLU A 30 -15.40 1.42 -0.73
CA GLU A 30 -16.58 2.27 -0.99
C GLU A 30 -17.24 2.00 -2.35
N HIS A 31 -18.44 1.42 -2.22
CA HIS A 31 -19.57 1.39 -3.15
C HIS A 31 -19.31 0.83 -4.56
N ALA A 32 -19.44 -0.50 -4.67
CA ALA A 32 -19.91 -1.19 -5.86
C ALA A 32 -21.43 -1.43 -5.75
N GLU A 33 -22.17 -1.30 -6.85
CA GLU A 33 -23.56 -1.75 -6.95
C GLU A 33 -23.60 -3.28 -6.87
N GLU A 34 -24.04 -3.82 -5.73
CA GLU A 34 -24.19 -5.26 -5.49
C GLU A 34 -25.65 -5.73 -5.62
N SER A 35 -25.83 -6.91 -6.22
CA SER A 35 -27.01 -7.77 -6.05
C SER A 35 -27.22 -8.10 -4.56
N PRO A 36 -28.45 -8.41 -4.08
CA PRO A 36 -28.84 -8.22 -2.69
C PRO A 36 -28.21 -9.26 -1.74
N ALA A 37 -27.01 -8.98 -1.27
CA ALA A 37 -26.43 -9.60 -0.09
C ALA A 37 -26.93 -8.85 1.17
N GLU A 38 -27.21 -9.58 2.25
CA GLU A 38 -27.72 -9.06 3.54
C GLU A 38 -26.85 -7.89 4.05
N LYS A 39 -27.34 -6.65 3.95
CA LYS A 39 -26.56 -5.44 4.27
C LYS A 39 -26.65 -5.12 5.77
N TRP A 40 -25.65 -5.58 6.51
CA TRP A 40 -25.47 -5.22 7.92
C TRP A 40 -24.97 -3.77 8.06
N ILE A 41 -25.58 -3.00 8.96
CA ILE A 41 -25.11 -1.64 9.31
C ILE A 41 -24.78 -1.56 10.80
N LEU A 42 -23.79 -0.74 11.14
CA LEU A 42 -23.46 -0.44 12.53
C LEU A 42 -24.53 0.48 13.15
N TYR A 43 -25.05 0.07 14.29
CA TYR A 43 -26.19 0.70 14.97
C TYR A 43 -25.90 0.92 16.45
N ASP A 44 -26.25 2.10 16.97
CA ASP A 44 -26.13 2.42 18.40
C ASP A 44 -26.98 1.48 19.24
N MET A 45 -26.41 0.99 20.34
CA MET A 45 -27.09 0.03 21.20
C MET A 45 -28.38 0.57 21.84
N LYS A 46 -28.47 1.89 22.04
CA LYS A 46 -29.63 2.57 22.63
C LYS A 46 -30.55 3.22 21.60
N ARG A 47 -30.23 3.16 20.29
CA ARG A 47 -31.09 3.72 19.25
C ARG A 47 -32.34 2.82 19.12
N PRO A 48 -33.56 3.38 19.07
CA PRO A 48 -34.78 2.61 18.86
C PRO A 48 -34.70 1.77 17.59
N LEU A 49 -35.24 0.55 17.64
CA LEU A 49 -35.37 -0.29 16.45
C LEU A 49 -36.59 0.17 15.65
N GLU A 50 -36.41 0.41 14.36
CA GLU A 50 -37.43 0.99 13.48
C GLU A 50 -38.39 -0.07 12.90
N GLY A 51 -38.09 -1.36 13.10
CA GLY A 51 -38.93 -2.47 12.67
C GLY A 51 -38.38 -3.83 13.09
N SER A 52 -39.01 -4.90 12.59
CA SER A 52 -38.48 -6.26 12.75
C SER A 52 -37.15 -6.40 12.02
N CYS A 53 -36.11 -6.82 12.73
CA CYS A 53 -34.74 -6.87 12.22
C CYS A 53 -33.99 -8.07 12.81
N ARG A 54 -32.84 -8.40 12.19
CA ARG A 54 -31.82 -9.25 12.80
C ARG A 54 -30.75 -8.37 13.47
N LEU A 55 -30.27 -8.83 14.62
CA LEU A 55 -29.28 -8.11 15.42
C LEU A 55 -28.11 -9.05 15.76
N GLN A 56 -26.89 -8.54 15.63
CA GLN A 56 -25.69 -9.20 16.14
C GLN A 56 -24.97 -8.30 17.15
N LEU A 57 -24.83 -8.81 18.37
CA LEU A 57 -24.09 -8.12 19.43
C LEU A 57 -22.58 -8.32 19.22
N LEU A 58 -21.88 -7.21 18.96
CA LEU A 58 -20.44 -7.21 18.83
C LEU A 58 -19.78 -7.03 20.20
N LYS A 59 -18.69 -7.76 20.42
CA LYS A 59 -17.79 -7.58 21.56
C LYS A 59 -16.52 -6.88 21.09
N PHE A 60 -15.71 -6.40 22.03
CA PHE A 60 -14.47 -5.63 21.75
C PHE A 60 -13.41 -6.40 20.95
N ASP A 61 -13.57 -7.71 20.76
CA ASP A 61 -12.69 -8.55 19.95
C ASP A 61 -12.85 -8.32 18.44
N SER A 62 -14.06 -7.99 17.98
CA SER A 62 -14.35 -7.62 16.58
C SER A 62 -13.75 -6.26 16.19
N ASP A 63 -13.29 -6.14 14.95
CA ASP A 63 -12.62 -4.93 14.46
C ASP A 63 -13.59 -3.75 14.35
N GLU A 64 -14.83 -4.00 13.95
CA GLU A 64 -15.88 -2.99 13.91
C GLU A 64 -16.20 -2.44 15.32
N ALA A 65 -16.20 -3.30 16.34
CA ALA A 65 -16.40 -2.84 17.71
C ALA A 65 -15.20 -2.07 18.27
N LYS A 66 -13.96 -2.44 17.91
CA LYS A 66 -12.77 -1.67 18.28
C LYS A 66 -12.82 -0.28 17.66
N HIS A 67 -13.20 -0.20 16.39
CA HIS A 67 -13.36 1.08 15.69
C HIS A 67 -14.38 1.98 16.40
N VAL A 68 -15.59 1.48 16.68
CA VAL A 68 -16.63 2.22 17.43
C VAL A 68 -16.15 2.61 18.84
N PHE A 69 -15.41 1.73 19.52
CA PHE A 69 -14.87 1.97 20.84
C PHE A 69 -13.82 3.11 20.84
N TRP A 70 -12.90 3.09 19.87
CA TRP A 70 -11.89 4.12 19.72
C TRP A 70 -12.46 5.43 19.22
N HIS A 71 -13.45 5.39 18.32
CA HIS A 71 -14.17 6.58 17.89
C HIS A 71 -14.86 7.29 19.06
N SER A 72 -15.50 6.51 19.93
CA SER A 72 -16.05 7.04 21.19
C SER A 72 -14.99 7.57 22.14
N SER A 73 -13.79 7.00 22.13
CA SER A 73 -12.67 7.46 22.94
C SER A 73 -12.04 8.73 22.38
N ALA A 74 -12.11 8.95 21.06
CA ALA A 74 -11.74 10.21 20.44
C ALA A 74 -12.62 11.34 20.99
N HIS A 75 -13.93 11.15 21.11
CA HIS A 75 -14.81 12.16 21.73
C HIS A 75 -14.42 12.47 23.19
N ILE A 76 -14.06 11.45 23.98
CA ILE A 76 -13.55 11.67 25.34
C ILE A 76 -12.27 12.52 25.32
N LEU A 77 -11.37 12.27 24.35
CA LEU A 77 -10.18 13.09 24.15
C LEU A 77 -10.51 14.52 23.70
N GLY A 78 -11.47 14.70 22.79
CA GLY A 78 -11.94 16.00 22.33
C GLY A 78 -12.45 16.84 23.50
N GLN A 79 -13.32 16.27 24.34
CA GLN A 79 -13.80 16.93 25.56
C GLN A 79 -12.66 17.29 26.52
N ALA A 80 -11.69 16.39 26.69
CA ALA A 80 -10.52 16.66 27.52
C ALA A 80 -9.65 17.81 26.97
N ILE A 81 -9.50 17.88 25.64
CA ILE A 81 -8.78 18.94 24.94
C ILE A 81 -9.49 20.29 25.09
N GLU A 82 -10.81 20.35 24.85
CA GLU A 82 -11.61 21.56 25.06
C GLU A 82 -11.49 22.06 26.51
N ALA A 83 -11.67 21.16 27.48
CA ALA A 83 -11.60 21.51 28.90
C ALA A 83 -10.20 21.98 29.34
N THR A 84 -9.13 21.47 28.73
CA THR A 84 -7.74 21.78 29.13
C THR A 84 -7.20 23.03 28.45
N PHE A 85 -7.57 23.25 27.18
CA PHE A 85 -6.95 24.27 26.32
C PHE A 85 -7.93 25.31 25.79
N GLY A 86 -9.25 25.15 25.97
CA GLY A 86 -10.24 26.00 25.31
C GLY A 86 -10.15 25.92 23.79
N ALA A 87 -9.74 24.76 23.27
CA ALA A 87 -9.46 24.56 21.86
C ALA A 87 -10.76 24.45 21.03
N GLN A 88 -10.68 24.76 19.74
CA GLN A 88 -11.75 24.48 18.79
C GLN A 88 -11.49 23.12 18.14
N LEU A 89 -12.36 22.15 18.42
CA LEU A 89 -12.26 20.80 17.89
C LEU A 89 -12.55 20.76 16.39
N THR A 90 -11.81 19.90 15.67
CA THR A 90 -11.97 19.74 14.22
C THR A 90 -12.38 18.32 13.86
N VAL A 91 -11.43 17.40 13.64
CA VAL A 91 -11.68 16.01 13.21
C VAL A 91 -11.02 15.04 14.19
N GLY A 92 -11.71 13.96 14.54
CA GLY A 92 -11.20 12.95 15.48
C GLY A 92 -11.60 11.53 15.12
N PRO A 93 -10.99 10.93 14.08
CA PRO A 93 -11.36 9.60 13.63
C PRO A 93 -10.73 8.51 14.51
N ALA A 94 -11.33 7.31 14.45
CA ALA A 94 -10.67 6.11 14.94
C ALA A 94 -9.61 5.64 13.92
N LEU A 95 -8.58 4.98 14.43
CA LEU A 95 -7.52 4.36 13.65
C LEU A 95 -7.57 2.83 13.84
N THR A 96 -6.82 2.09 13.03
CA THR A 96 -6.64 0.63 13.21
C THR A 96 -6.08 0.26 14.58
N ASN A 97 -5.35 1.17 15.25
CA ASN A 97 -4.76 0.96 16.57
C ASN A 97 -4.84 2.23 17.45
N GLY A 98 -6.06 2.68 17.75
CA GLY A 98 -6.30 3.84 18.61
C GLY A 98 -7.11 4.91 17.89
N PHE A 99 -6.82 6.18 18.18
CA PHE A 99 -7.53 7.33 17.61
C PHE A 99 -6.63 8.57 17.70
N TYR A 100 -7.02 9.62 16.98
CA TYR A 100 -6.48 10.95 17.23
C TYR A 100 -7.60 11.98 17.29
N TYR A 101 -7.26 13.18 17.75
CA TYR A 101 -8.13 14.34 17.63
C TYR A 101 -7.29 15.57 17.22
N ASP A 102 -7.70 16.23 16.15
CA ASP A 102 -7.15 17.50 15.69
C ASP A 102 -7.93 18.65 16.33
N ALA A 103 -7.20 19.60 16.92
CA ALA A 103 -7.79 20.79 17.50
C ALA A 103 -6.98 22.04 17.17
N TYR A 104 -7.70 23.13 16.91
CA TYR A 104 -7.11 24.45 16.80
C TYR A 104 -6.95 25.05 18.19
N MET A 105 -5.71 25.38 18.56
CA MET A 105 -5.34 25.85 19.90
C MET A 105 -4.77 27.27 19.89
N GLY A 106 -4.87 27.98 18.76
CA GLY A 106 -4.18 29.26 18.56
C GLY A 106 -2.66 29.12 18.77
N ASP A 107 -2.11 29.88 19.70
CA ASP A 107 -0.68 29.83 20.04
C ASP A 107 -0.31 28.70 21.03
N ALA A 108 -1.30 28.06 21.66
CA ALA A 108 -1.05 26.98 22.60
C ALA A 108 -0.63 25.70 21.88
N LYS A 109 0.27 24.95 22.50
CA LYS A 109 0.81 23.69 21.95
C LYS A 109 0.69 22.57 22.96
N VAL A 110 0.45 21.38 22.45
CA VAL A 110 0.51 20.18 23.27
C VAL A 110 1.97 19.81 23.47
N THR A 111 2.33 19.51 24.71
CA THR A 111 3.67 19.06 25.12
C THR A 111 3.53 17.76 25.91
N GLU A 112 4.63 17.02 26.09
CA GLU A 112 4.60 15.79 26.90
C GLU A 112 4.13 16.04 28.35
N GLU A 113 4.45 17.22 28.90
CA GLU A 113 3.96 17.66 30.22
C GLU A 113 2.44 17.82 30.27
N SER A 114 1.81 18.06 29.13
CA SER A 114 0.36 18.21 29.03
C SER A 114 -0.39 16.87 29.02
N TYR A 115 0.29 15.75 28.78
CA TYR A 115 -0.35 14.43 28.73
C TYR A 115 -1.03 14.08 30.05
N GLY A 116 -0.36 14.30 31.18
CA GLY A 116 -0.95 14.02 32.49
C GLY A 116 -2.21 14.83 32.77
N ARG A 117 -2.29 16.08 32.27
CA ARG A 117 -3.50 16.92 32.39
C ARG A 117 -4.64 16.41 31.52
N LEU A 118 -4.36 16.06 30.27
CA LEU A 118 -5.34 15.48 29.35
C LEU A 118 -5.88 14.15 29.85
N GLU A 119 -5.00 13.27 30.34
CA GLU A 119 -5.39 11.97 30.90
C GLU A 119 -6.22 12.13 32.18
N ALA A 120 -5.90 13.12 33.02
CA ALA A 120 -6.71 13.42 34.20
C ALA A 120 -8.11 13.95 33.83
N ALA A 121 -8.21 14.82 32.83
CA ALA A 121 -9.48 15.31 32.30
C ALA A 121 -10.32 14.18 31.68
N ALA A 122 -9.70 13.33 30.86
CA ALA A 122 -10.36 12.14 30.31
C ALA A 122 -10.83 11.17 31.41
N ALA A 123 -10.01 10.96 32.45
CA ALA A 123 -10.37 10.14 33.59
C ALA A 123 -11.57 10.70 34.39
N ALA A 124 -11.72 12.02 34.49
CA ALA A 124 -12.89 12.65 35.07
C ALA A 124 -14.17 12.36 34.25
N VAL A 125 -14.11 12.56 32.93
CA VAL A 125 -15.21 12.27 31.99
C VAL A 125 -15.62 10.79 32.05
N ILE A 126 -14.64 9.88 32.13
CA ILE A 126 -14.88 8.44 32.26
C ILE A 126 -15.56 8.11 33.61
N LYS A 127 -15.11 8.75 34.70
CA LYS A 127 -15.67 8.52 36.04
C LYS A 127 -17.11 9.01 36.17
N GLU A 128 -17.47 10.05 35.42
CA GLU A 128 -18.84 10.57 35.36
C GLU A 128 -19.81 9.65 34.61
N ASP A 129 -19.32 8.63 33.88
CA ASP A 129 -20.11 7.68 33.09
C ASP A 129 -21.13 8.36 32.17
N GLN A 130 -20.68 9.44 31.51
CA GLN A 130 -21.50 10.25 30.61
C GLN A 130 -22.08 9.38 29.49
N ALA A 131 -23.36 9.56 29.21
CA ALA A 131 -24.05 8.83 28.15
C ALA A 131 -23.92 9.57 26.81
N PHE A 132 -23.54 8.84 25.76
CA PHE A 132 -23.60 9.34 24.39
C PHE A 132 -25.07 9.42 23.94
N ARG A 133 -25.49 10.62 23.52
CA ARG A 133 -26.85 10.89 23.04
C ARG A 133 -26.79 11.38 21.60
N ARG A 134 -27.37 10.58 20.70
CA ARG A 134 -27.51 10.92 19.29
C ARG A 134 -28.68 11.89 19.11
N LEU A 135 -28.44 12.99 18.41
CA LEU A 135 -29.42 13.95 17.94
C LEU A 135 -29.37 14.01 16.42
N VAL A 136 -30.53 14.20 15.79
CA VAL A 136 -30.63 14.51 14.36
C VAL A 136 -31.04 15.97 14.27
N CYS A 137 -30.30 16.75 13.49
CA CYS A 137 -30.58 18.16 13.29
C CYS A 137 -30.49 18.51 11.80
N SER A 138 -31.22 19.56 11.42
CA SER A 138 -31.13 20.18 10.11
C SER A 138 -29.81 20.95 9.95
N LYS A 139 -29.42 21.23 8.70
CA LYS A 139 -28.25 22.07 8.41
C LYS A 139 -28.29 23.42 9.15
N ALA A 140 -29.46 24.06 9.23
CA ALA A 140 -29.61 25.35 9.90
C ALA A 140 -29.37 25.24 11.41
N GLU A 141 -29.96 24.23 12.07
CA GLU A 141 -29.75 23.98 13.50
C GLU A 141 -28.29 23.60 13.79
N ALA A 142 -27.65 22.82 12.92
CA ALA A 142 -26.24 22.48 13.05
C ALA A 142 -25.33 23.72 12.92
N LEU A 143 -25.61 24.61 11.96
CA LEU A 143 -24.86 25.86 11.81
C LEU A 143 -25.00 26.78 13.01
N GLU A 144 -26.19 26.84 13.61
CA GLU A 144 -26.44 27.60 14.83
C GLU A 144 -25.70 27.00 16.03
N LEU A 145 -25.77 25.67 16.19
CA LEU A 145 -25.14 24.94 17.30
C LEU A 145 -23.62 25.06 17.30
N PHE A 146 -23.00 25.14 16.13
CA PHE A 146 -21.55 25.23 15.96
C PHE A 146 -21.06 26.63 15.54
N ALA A 147 -21.88 27.67 15.70
CA ALA A 147 -21.56 29.03 15.24
C ALA A 147 -20.20 29.56 15.77
N ASP A 148 -19.79 29.13 16.97
CA ASP A 148 -18.53 29.54 17.62
C ASP A 148 -17.30 28.74 17.14
N ASN A 149 -17.47 27.73 16.29
CA ASN A 149 -16.40 26.89 15.75
C ASN A 149 -16.32 26.98 14.21
N PRO A 150 -15.39 27.80 13.65
CA PRO A 150 -15.32 28.05 12.21
C PRO A 150 -15.01 26.79 11.39
N PHE A 151 -14.27 25.83 11.96
CA PHE A 151 -13.92 24.58 11.29
C PHE A 151 -15.15 23.68 11.09
N LYS A 152 -15.98 23.53 12.13
CA LYS A 152 -17.23 22.76 12.06
C LYS A 152 -18.25 23.43 11.14
N VAL A 153 -18.35 24.76 11.18
CA VAL A 153 -19.21 25.53 10.24
C VAL A 153 -18.79 25.27 8.79
N GLN A 154 -17.48 25.27 8.50
CA GLN A 154 -16.98 24.99 7.16
C GLN A 154 -17.34 23.56 6.69
N LEU A 155 -17.19 22.56 7.57
CA LEU A 155 -17.57 21.17 7.27
C LEU A 155 -19.08 21.02 7.02
N ILE A 156 -19.91 21.64 7.85
CA ILE A 156 -21.37 21.62 7.65
C ILE A 156 -21.75 22.29 6.33
N ALA A 157 -21.14 23.43 6.02
CA ALA A 157 -21.43 24.19 4.82
C ALA A 157 -21.08 23.41 3.54
N SER A 158 -19.95 22.70 3.54
CA SER A 158 -19.46 21.95 2.38
C SER A 158 -20.13 20.59 2.18
N LYS A 159 -20.37 19.84 3.27
CA LYS A 159 -20.82 18.43 3.17
C LYS A 159 -22.33 18.24 3.24
N ILE A 160 -23.07 19.11 3.94
CA ILE A 160 -24.53 18.93 4.10
C ILE A 160 -25.28 19.76 3.04
N PRO A 161 -26.19 19.16 2.24
CA PRO A 161 -27.04 19.89 1.31
C PRO A 161 -27.95 20.93 1.99
N GLU A 162 -28.47 21.94 1.27
CA GLU A 162 -29.25 23.06 1.85
C GLU A 162 -30.55 22.66 2.59
N HIS A 163 -30.99 21.41 2.49
CA HIS A 163 -32.09 20.82 3.28
C HIS A 163 -31.74 19.44 3.86
N GLY A 164 -30.46 19.13 3.96
CA GLY A 164 -29.97 17.86 4.51
C GLY A 164 -30.12 17.79 6.02
N LEU A 165 -30.29 16.56 6.52
CA LEU A 165 -30.18 16.23 7.94
C LEU A 165 -28.78 15.72 8.24
N THR A 166 -28.28 16.06 9.42
CA THR A 166 -27.02 15.54 9.96
C THR A 166 -27.21 15.03 11.38
N THR A 167 -26.19 14.37 11.91
CA THR A 167 -26.17 13.83 13.26
C THR A 167 -25.13 14.53 14.11
N VAL A 168 -25.53 14.75 15.36
CA VAL A 168 -24.70 15.33 16.40
C VAL A 168 -24.76 14.41 17.60
N TYR A 169 -23.63 14.20 18.25
CA TYR A 169 -23.56 13.46 19.51
C TYR A 169 -23.22 14.38 20.65
N CYS A 170 -24.01 14.27 21.72
CA CYS A 170 -23.73 14.93 22.99
C CYS A 170 -23.16 13.92 23.98
N CYS A 171 -22.06 14.29 24.64
CA CYS A 171 -21.44 13.54 25.72
C CYS A 171 -21.04 14.50 26.85
N GLY A 172 -21.87 14.58 27.88
CA GLY A 172 -21.69 15.56 28.95
C GLY A 172 -21.73 16.99 28.41
N SER A 173 -20.62 17.72 28.52
CA SER A 173 -20.45 19.07 27.99
C SER A 173 -20.07 19.12 26.51
N LEU A 174 -19.57 18.01 25.96
CA LEU A 174 -19.15 17.94 24.56
C LEU A 174 -20.38 17.80 23.65
N VAL A 175 -20.37 18.56 22.56
CA VAL A 175 -21.31 18.44 21.45
C VAL A 175 -20.49 18.36 20.18
N ASP A 176 -20.65 17.30 19.40
CA ASP A 176 -19.77 17.03 18.26
C ASP A 176 -20.51 16.49 17.03
N LEU A 177 -20.07 16.91 15.84
CA LEU A 177 -20.57 16.43 14.55
C LEU A 177 -19.98 15.07 14.25
N CYS A 178 -20.86 14.08 14.16
CA CYS A 178 -20.45 12.69 14.05
C CYS A 178 -21.62 11.83 13.59
N ARG A 179 -21.36 10.86 12.71
CA ARG A 179 -22.33 9.84 12.28
C ARG A 179 -22.57 8.76 13.33
N GLY A 180 -21.52 8.39 14.04
CA GLY A 180 -21.45 7.29 14.99
C GLY A 180 -21.43 5.92 14.30
N PRO A 181 -21.75 4.83 15.02
CA PRO A 181 -22.30 4.80 16.37
C PRO A 181 -21.26 5.01 17.47
N HIS A 182 -21.74 5.16 18.71
CA HIS A 182 -20.91 5.23 19.91
C HIS A 182 -21.18 4.09 20.90
N ILE A 183 -20.24 3.89 21.82
CA ILE A 183 -20.43 3.02 22.98
C ILE A 183 -21.52 3.60 23.91
N PRO A 184 -22.19 2.78 24.75
CA PRO A 184 -23.35 3.24 25.52
C PRO A 184 -23.08 4.35 26.56
N SER A 185 -21.85 4.44 27.05
CA SER A 185 -21.38 5.45 28.03
C SER A 185 -19.85 5.48 28.13
N THR A 186 -19.28 6.61 28.58
CA THR A 186 -17.83 6.79 28.73
C THR A 186 -17.21 5.84 29.76
N GLY A 187 -17.97 5.40 30.77
CA GLY A 187 -17.49 4.46 31.80
C GLY A 187 -17.16 3.06 31.28
N LYS A 188 -17.48 2.75 30.02
CA LYS A 188 -17.00 1.53 29.35
C LYS A 188 -15.51 1.58 29.03
N VAL A 189 -14.92 2.77 28.94
CA VAL A 189 -13.48 2.96 28.81
C VAL A 189 -12.85 2.86 30.18
N LYS A 190 -12.07 1.80 30.45
CA LYS A 190 -11.45 1.59 31.78
C LYS A 190 -9.97 1.94 31.81
N ALA A 191 -9.35 2.07 30.64
CA ALA A 191 -7.96 2.41 30.46
C ALA A 191 -7.85 3.35 29.26
N PHE A 192 -7.18 4.48 29.45
CA PHE A 192 -7.02 5.54 28.46
C PHE A 192 -5.62 6.11 28.61
N GLN A 193 -4.93 6.34 27.50
CA GLN A 193 -3.59 6.91 27.51
C GLN A 193 -3.35 7.77 26.27
N VAL A 194 -2.72 8.92 26.47
CA VAL A 194 -2.22 9.78 25.39
C VAL A 194 -0.85 9.27 24.96
N THR A 195 -0.67 8.98 23.67
CA THR A 195 0.53 8.29 23.18
C THR A 195 1.56 9.24 22.55
N LYS A 196 1.10 10.20 21.75
CA LYS A 196 1.96 11.17 21.05
C LYS A 196 1.16 12.41 20.66
N HIS A 197 1.84 13.50 20.33
CA HIS A 197 1.27 14.66 19.67
C HIS A 197 2.06 14.99 18.39
N SER A 198 1.42 15.67 17.43
CA SER A 198 2.08 16.23 16.24
C SER A 198 1.37 17.49 15.78
N ALA A 199 2.02 18.28 14.92
CA ALA A 199 1.34 19.33 14.18
C ALA A 199 0.67 18.74 12.93
N SER A 200 -0.52 19.24 12.60
CA SER A 200 -1.25 18.96 11.37
C SER A 200 -1.68 20.31 10.75
N TYR A 201 -2.18 20.28 9.52
CA TYR A 201 -2.74 21.47 8.88
C TYR A 201 -4.19 21.19 8.54
N TRP A 202 -5.03 22.22 8.59
CA TRP A 202 -6.42 22.08 8.19
C TRP A 202 -6.55 21.54 6.77
N LEU A 203 -7.36 20.49 6.59
CA LEU A 203 -7.55 19.74 5.34
C LEU A 203 -6.23 19.26 4.68
N GLY A 204 -5.17 19.07 5.48
CA GLY A 204 -3.85 18.66 4.99
C GLY A 204 -3.10 19.74 4.18
N ARG A 205 -3.61 20.97 4.12
CA ARG A 205 -3.07 22.04 3.27
C ARG A 205 -2.16 22.97 4.06
N GLN A 206 -0.88 22.98 3.73
CA GLN A 206 0.16 23.76 4.44
C GLN A 206 -0.06 25.28 4.51
N HIS A 207 -0.93 25.83 3.66
CA HIS A 207 -1.26 27.26 3.64
C HIS A 207 -2.45 27.62 4.55
N LEU A 208 -3.12 26.63 5.14
CA LEU A 208 -4.23 26.81 6.07
C LEU A 208 -3.74 26.74 7.53
N ASP A 209 -4.66 26.94 8.47
CA ASP A 209 -4.36 26.99 9.90
C ASP A 209 -3.63 25.74 10.40
N SER A 210 -2.66 25.99 11.28
CA SER A 210 -1.91 24.96 11.99
C SER A 210 -2.75 24.38 13.11
N LEU A 211 -2.88 23.06 13.13
CA LEU A 211 -3.64 22.30 14.12
C LEU A 211 -2.70 21.47 15.00
N GLN A 212 -3.18 21.11 16.18
CA GLN A 212 -2.51 20.18 17.07
C GLN A 212 -3.24 18.84 17.03
N ARG A 213 -2.55 17.79 16.56
CA ARG A 213 -3.03 16.41 16.54
C ARG A 213 -2.60 15.70 17.81
N VAL A 214 -3.55 15.21 18.60
CA VAL A 214 -3.26 14.41 19.81
C VAL A 214 -3.71 12.98 19.58
N TYR A 215 -2.80 12.02 19.77
CA TYR A 215 -3.07 10.60 19.60
C TYR A 215 -3.33 9.94 20.95
N GLY A 216 -4.29 9.01 20.96
CA GLY A 216 -4.63 8.24 22.14
C GLY A 216 -4.94 6.78 21.82
N VAL A 217 -4.87 5.96 22.87
CA VAL A 217 -5.34 4.59 22.85
C VAL A 217 -6.17 4.32 24.11
N SER A 218 -7.18 3.48 23.98
CA SER A 218 -8.06 3.13 25.08
C SER A 218 -8.51 1.68 25.00
N PHE A 219 -8.87 1.11 26.15
CA PHE A 219 -9.32 -0.27 26.27
C PHE A 219 -10.41 -0.44 27.36
N PRO A 220 -11.26 -1.47 27.23
CA PRO A 220 -12.26 -1.81 28.26
C PRO A 220 -11.65 -2.49 29.51
N ASP A 221 -10.35 -2.78 29.49
CA ASP A 221 -9.60 -3.39 30.60
C ASP A 221 -8.18 -2.81 30.66
N LYS A 222 -7.69 -2.53 31.88
CA LYS A 222 -6.31 -2.11 32.15
C LYS A 222 -5.28 -3.18 31.76
N LYS A 223 -5.65 -4.46 31.82
CA LYS A 223 -4.78 -5.55 31.36
C LYS A 223 -4.47 -5.43 29.87
N LEU A 224 -5.50 -5.15 29.05
CA LEU A 224 -5.34 -4.98 27.61
C LEU A 224 -4.43 -3.78 27.27
N LEU A 225 -4.57 -2.66 27.99
CA LEU A 225 -3.65 -1.52 27.83
C LEU A 225 -2.21 -1.92 28.17
N LYS A 226 -1.99 -2.64 29.27
CA LYS A 226 -0.66 -3.10 29.66
C LYS A 226 -0.05 -4.05 28.62
N ASP A 227 -0.85 -4.98 28.10
CA ASP A 227 -0.42 -5.91 27.06
C ASP A 227 -0.11 -5.17 25.74
N TYR A 228 -0.91 -4.16 25.38
CA TYR A 228 -0.67 -3.29 24.24
C TYR A 228 0.63 -2.47 24.37
N LEU A 229 0.85 -1.84 25.52
CA LEU A 229 2.09 -1.09 25.78
C LEU A 229 3.32 -1.99 25.76
N LYS A 230 3.20 -3.22 26.29
CA LYS A 230 4.27 -4.21 26.21
C LYS A 230 4.58 -4.56 24.75
N LEU A 231 3.56 -4.74 23.92
CA LEU A 231 3.73 -5.00 22.48
C LEU A 231 4.40 -3.82 21.77
N LEU A 232 4.02 -2.58 22.08
CA LEU A 232 4.67 -1.38 21.54
C LEU A 232 6.14 -1.28 21.95
N GLU A 233 6.48 -1.58 23.21
CA GLU A 233 7.87 -1.58 23.68
C GLU A 233 8.70 -2.69 23.02
N GLU A 234 8.13 -3.89 22.84
CA GLU A 234 8.75 -4.95 22.06
C GLU A 234 8.93 -4.55 20.59
N ALA A 235 7.96 -3.84 20.01
CA ALA A 235 8.01 -3.32 18.65
C ALA A 235 9.12 -2.29 18.46
N LYS A 236 9.24 -1.32 19.37
CA LYS A 236 10.31 -0.31 19.35
C LYS A 236 11.70 -0.94 19.41
N LYS A 237 11.88 -1.98 20.23
CA LYS A 237 13.16 -2.72 20.32
C LYS A 237 13.51 -3.46 19.03
N ARG A 238 12.51 -3.85 18.25
CA ARG A 238 12.68 -4.57 16.99
C ARG A 238 12.74 -3.64 15.78
N ASP A 239 12.54 -2.34 15.94
CA ASP A 239 12.59 -1.37 14.85
C ASP A 239 13.91 -1.46 14.08
N HIS A 240 13.83 -1.67 12.76
CA HIS A 240 15.01 -1.82 11.92
C HIS A 240 15.93 -0.61 11.95
N ARG A 241 15.43 0.59 12.26
CA ARG A 241 16.24 1.81 12.36
C ARG A 241 17.16 1.75 13.58
N VAL A 242 16.64 1.25 14.69
CA VAL A 242 17.40 1.06 15.94
C VAL A 242 18.35 -0.11 15.79
N LEU A 243 17.84 -1.26 15.33
CA LEU A 243 18.65 -2.46 15.15
C LEU A 243 19.72 -2.28 14.07
N GLY A 244 19.39 -1.65 12.96
CA GLY A 244 20.32 -1.38 11.85
C GLY A 244 21.51 -0.53 12.27
N GLN A 245 21.28 0.46 13.15
CA GLN A 245 22.36 1.24 13.76
C GLN A 245 23.19 0.40 14.74
N ASN A 246 22.54 -0.33 15.66
CA ASN A 246 23.22 -1.17 16.66
C ASN A 246 24.06 -2.30 16.02
N LEU A 247 23.60 -2.83 14.88
CA LEU A 247 24.28 -3.87 14.11
C LEU A 247 25.24 -3.31 13.05
N HIS A 248 25.38 -1.98 12.95
CA HIS A 248 26.19 -1.29 11.95
C HIS A 248 25.92 -1.76 10.51
N LEU A 249 24.64 -1.90 10.16
CA LEU A 249 24.22 -2.34 8.83
C LEU A 249 24.10 -1.17 7.85
N PHE A 250 23.55 -0.05 8.30
CA PHE A 250 23.32 1.11 7.45
C PHE A 250 23.12 2.40 8.26
N PHE A 251 23.16 3.53 7.56
CA PHE A 251 22.72 4.82 8.08
C PHE A 251 22.03 5.64 6.98
N PHE A 252 21.41 6.76 7.37
CA PHE A 252 20.84 7.75 6.48
C PHE A 252 21.41 9.12 6.82
N ASP A 253 21.71 9.91 5.80
CA ASP A 253 22.10 11.31 5.94
C ASP A 253 21.08 12.20 5.23
N THR A 254 20.31 12.92 6.02
CA THR A 254 19.22 13.79 5.53
C THR A 254 19.71 15.03 4.81
N ASN A 255 20.97 15.43 4.99
CA ASN A 255 21.53 16.62 4.34
C ASN A 255 22.19 16.26 2.99
N VAL A 256 22.65 15.01 2.85
CA VAL A 256 23.35 14.56 1.63
C VAL A 256 22.41 13.86 0.65
N SER A 257 21.60 12.89 1.11
CA SER A 257 20.70 12.13 0.24
C SER A 257 19.48 11.61 1.02
N PRO A 258 18.49 12.48 1.30
CA PRO A 258 17.29 12.09 2.05
C PRO A 258 16.60 10.91 1.38
N GLY A 259 16.24 9.90 2.17
CA GLY A 259 15.55 8.71 1.68
C GLY A 259 16.42 7.76 0.86
N SER A 260 17.73 7.96 0.81
CA SER A 260 18.67 7.04 0.18
C SER A 260 19.58 6.44 1.25
N CYS A 261 19.59 5.12 1.33
CA CYS A 261 20.33 4.40 2.36
C CYS A 261 21.82 4.30 2.03
N PHE A 262 22.67 4.59 3.03
CA PHE A 262 24.09 4.26 3.00
C PHE A 262 24.31 2.89 3.66
N TRP A 263 24.56 1.88 2.84
CA TRP A 263 24.86 0.53 3.31
C TRP A 263 26.32 0.42 3.78
N LEU A 264 26.51 0.04 5.04
CA LEU A 264 27.82 -0.27 5.63
C LEU A 264 28.26 -1.69 5.23
N PRO A 265 29.54 -2.08 5.42
CA PRO A 265 30.03 -3.36 4.93
C PRO A 265 29.20 -4.59 5.33
N ASP A 266 28.73 -4.65 6.59
CA ASP A 266 27.91 -5.77 7.05
C ASP A 266 26.48 -5.72 6.47
N GLY A 267 25.88 -4.53 6.32
CA GLY A 267 24.59 -4.41 5.63
C GLY A 267 24.67 -4.71 4.14
N ALA A 268 25.76 -4.32 3.48
CA ALA A 268 26.01 -4.62 2.07
C ALA A 268 26.15 -6.14 1.83
N LYS A 269 26.74 -6.90 2.76
CA LYS A 269 26.75 -8.38 2.70
C LYS A 269 25.34 -8.95 2.74
N VAL A 270 24.48 -8.47 3.65
CA VAL A 270 23.08 -8.90 3.76
C VAL A 270 22.33 -8.58 2.45
N TYR A 271 22.43 -7.35 1.98
CA TYR A 271 21.82 -6.88 0.75
C TYR A 271 22.24 -7.73 -0.47
N ASN A 272 23.55 -7.95 -0.63
CA ASN A 272 24.09 -8.73 -1.74
C ASN A 272 23.70 -10.21 -1.66
N LYS A 273 23.67 -10.80 -0.46
CA LYS A 273 23.20 -12.18 -0.27
C LYS A 273 21.74 -12.36 -0.69
N LEU A 274 20.85 -11.40 -0.37
CA LEU A 274 19.47 -11.40 -0.84
C LEU A 274 19.38 -11.31 -2.36
N CYS A 275 20.11 -10.37 -2.97
CA CYS A 275 20.17 -10.23 -4.42
C CYS A 275 20.70 -11.51 -5.10
N MET A 276 21.76 -12.11 -4.55
CA MET A 276 22.35 -13.34 -5.09
C MET A 276 21.38 -14.52 -5.01
N PHE A 277 20.76 -14.71 -3.84
CA PHE A 277 19.74 -15.74 -3.64
C PHE A 277 18.62 -15.61 -4.69
N MET A 278 18.07 -14.39 -4.86
CA MET A 278 17.04 -14.18 -5.87
C MET A 278 17.54 -14.47 -7.28
N ARG A 279 18.72 -13.96 -7.67
CA ARG A 279 19.30 -14.22 -9.00
C ARG A 279 19.49 -15.71 -9.30
N GLU A 280 19.88 -16.51 -8.31
CA GLU A 280 20.01 -17.96 -8.45
C GLU A 280 18.64 -18.61 -8.69
N GLU A 281 17.64 -18.24 -7.89
CA GLU A 281 16.28 -18.76 -8.03
C GLU A 281 15.60 -18.33 -9.35
N TYR A 282 15.88 -17.11 -9.81
CA TYR A 282 15.43 -16.60 -11.11
C TYR A 282 16.05 -17.41 -12.26
N ARG A 283 17.36 -17.66 -12.22
CA ARG A 283 18.06 -18.49 -13.23
C ARG A 283 17.52 -19.92 -13.26
N PHE A 284 17.30 -20.52 -12.10
CA PHE A 284 16.73 -21.86 -11.99
C PHE A 284 15.33 -21.95 -12.63
N ARG A 285 14.54 -20.88 -12.55
CA ARG A 285 13.18 -20.78 -13.13
C ARG A 285 13.15 -20.23 -14.56
N GLY A 286 14.30 -20.19 -15.24
CA GLY A 286 14.39 -19.82 -16.65
C GLY A 286 14.20 -18.32 -16.95
N PHE A 287 14.40 -17.44 -15.96
CA PHE A 287 14.47 -16.01 -16.20
C PHE A 287 15.84 -15.62 -16.75
N GLN A 288 15.83 -14.64 -17.65
CA GLN A 288 17.03 -14.05 -18.22
C GLN A 288 17.27 -12.69 -17.56
N GLU A 289 18.38 -12.56 -16.83
CA GLU A 289 18.76 -11.28 -16.24
C GLU A 289 19.20 -10.31 -17.34
N VAL A 290 18.61 -9.11 -17.33
CA VAL A 290 18.94 -8.01 -18.24
C VAL A 290 19.41 -6.80 -17.44
N ILE A 291 20.17 -5.92 -18.11
CA ILE A 291 20.61 -4.66 -17.54
C ILE A 291 20.06 -3.54 -18.41
N SER A 292 19.24 -2.68 -17.82
CA SER A 292 18.65 -1.51 -18.48
C SER A 292 19.26 -0.20 -17.97
N PRO A 293 19.28 0.88 -18.77
CA PRO A 293 19.71 2.20 -18.32
C PRO A 293 18.94 2.71 -17.10
N ASN A 294 19.52 3.67 -16.38
CA ASN A 294 18.83 4.36 -15.27
C ASN A 294 18.16 5.65 -15.70
N ILE A 295 18.60 6.24 -16.81
CA ILE A 295 18.11 7.51 -17.33
C ILE A 295 17.47 7.24 -18.68
N PHE A 296 16.25 7.72 -18.87
CA PHE A 296 15.54 7.67 -20.15
C PHE A 296 14.98 9.02 -20.50
N SER A 297 14.78 9.23 -21.81
CA SER A 297 14.00 10.35 -22.30
C SER A 297 12.57 10.26 -21.78
N CYS A 298 11.98 11.41 -21.42
CA CYS A 298 10.60 11.44 -20.95
C CYS A 298 9.58 11.00 -21.99
N ASP A 299 9.94 10.94 -23.27
CA ASP A 299 9.08 10.42 -24.33
C ASP A 299 8.73 8.95 -24.08
N LEU A 300 9.66 8.16 -23.53
CA LEU A 300 9.40 6.77 -23.12
C LEU A 300 8.26 6.70 -22.09
N TRP A 301 8.29 7.60 -21.11
CA TRP A 301 7.30 7.67 -20.05
C TRP A 301 5.95 8.15 -20.57
N LYS A 302 5.94 9.08 -21.54
CA LYS A 302 4.72 9.53 -22.23
C LYS A 302 4.08 8.41 -23.02
N VAL A 303 4.85 7.61 -23.77
CA VAL A 303 4.36 6.40 -24.47
C VAL A 303 3.69 5.46 -23.46
N SER A 304 4.40 5.13 -22.39
CA SER A 304 3.91 4.22 -21.36
C SER A 304 2.68 4.72 -20.57
N GLY A 305 2.39 6.03 -20.61
CA GLY A 305 1.33 6.66 -19.81
C GLY A 305 1.74 7.01 -18.37
N HIS A 306 2.94 6.62 -17.94
CA HIS A 306 3.44 6.93 -16.59
C HIS A 306 3.73 8.41 -16.40
N TYR A 307 4.08 9.14 -17.47
CA TYR A 307 4.34 10.57 -17.35
C TYR A 307 3.13 11.34 -16.81
N GLN A 308 1.92 11.01 -17.26
CA GLN A 308 0.69 11.69 -16.84
C GLN A 308 0.31 11.37 -15.40
N ASN A 309 0.61 10.16 -14.93
CA ASN A 309 0.17 9.66 -13.62
C ASN A 309 1.24 9.74 -12.53
N TYR A 310 2.53 9.75 -12.88
CA TYR A 310 3.65 9.64 -11.94
C TYR A 310 4.66 10.78 -12.01
N LYS A 311 4.49 11.78 -12.89
CA LYS A 311 5.47 12.87 -13.07
C LYS A 311 5.90 13.53 -11.77
N GLU A 312 4.98 13.80 -10.85
CA GLU A 312 5.27 14.45 -9.57
C GLU A 312 6.19 13.59 -8.68
N ASN A 313 6.13 12.28 -8.85
CA ASN A 313 6.92 11.28 -8.13
C ASN A 313 8.19 10.86 -8.90
N MET A 314 8.59 11.58 -9.95
CA MET A 314 9.79 11.28 -10.75
C MET A 314 10.86 12.35 -10.57
N TYR A 315 12.13 11.93 -10.61
CA TYR A 315 13.26 12.85 -10.74
C TYR A 315 13.47 13.18 -12.22
N LEU A 316 13.09 14.39 -12.60
CA LEU A 316 13.21 14.90 -13.98
C LEU A 316 14.27 16.00 -14.05
N PHE A 317 14.96 16.07 -15.19
CA PHE A 317 15.97 17.09 -15.46
C PHE A 317 16.06 17.36 -16.96
N ASP A 318 16.47 18.58 -17.31
CA ASP A 318 16.69 18.98 -18.71
C ASP A 318 18.14 18.68 -19.12
N VAL A 319 18.30 18.07 -20.29
CA VAL A 319 19.59 17.90 -20.96
C VAL A 319 19.41 18.28 -22.42
N GLU A 320 20.13 19.32 -22.87
CA GLU A 320 20.11 19.79 -24.25
C GLU A 320 18.70 20.18 -24.76
N GLY A 321 17.87 20.77 -23.89
CA GLY A 321 16.51 21.19 -24.23
C GLY A 321 15.52 20.04 -24.36
N LYS A 322 15.90 18.83 -23.93
CA LYS A 322 15.04 17.66 -23.84
C LYS A 322 14.91 17.23 -22.38
N GLU A 323 13.69 16.84 -22.00
CA GLU A 323 13.41 16.37 -20.65
C GLU A 323 13.78 14.88 -20.50
N TRP A 324 14.56 14.56 -19.49
CA TRP A 324 15.01 13.23 -19.10
C TRP A 324 14.60 12.93 -17.66
N GLY A 325 14.57 11.66 -17.30
CA GLY A 325 14.28 11.28 -15.93
C GLY A 325 14.95 9.99 -15.50
N LEU A 326 15.19 9.89 -14.20
CA LEU A 326 15.55 8.61 -13.58
C LEU A 326 14.35 7.67 -13.62
N LYS A 327 14.58 6.39 -13.94
CA LYS A 327 13.50 5.40 -14.01
C LYS A 327 12.83 5.19 -12.64
N PRO A 328 11.50 5.30 -12.54
CA PRO A 328 10.75 4.94 -11.33
C PRO A 328 10.32 3.46 -11.30
N MET A 329 10.51 2.75 -12.42
CA MET A 329 10.16 1.35 -12.67
C MET A 329 10.92 0.82 -13.91
N ASN A 330 11.06 -0.51 -14.05
CA ASN A 330 11.80 -1.11 -15.17
C ASN A 330 10.91 -1.42 -16.40
N CYS A 331 9.59 -1.52 -16.24
CA CYS A 331 8.68 -2.05 -17.27
C CYS A 331 8.81 -1.42 -18.67
N PRO A 332 8.96 -0.09 -18.84
CA PRO A 332 9.03 0.50 -20.18
C PRO A 332 10.33 0.15 -20.89
N GLY A 333 11.43 0.01 -20.14
CA GLY A 333 12.72 -0.46 -20.68
C GLY A 333 12.62 -1.90 -21.20
N HIS A 334 11.88 -2.78 -20.50
CA HIS A 334 11.68 -4.17 -20.93
C HIS A 334 10.77 -4.25 -22.15
N CYS A 335 9.82 -3.33 -22.32
CA CYS A 335 9.02 -3.22 -23.54
C CYS A 335 9.89 -2.89 -24.76
N ILE A 336 10.86 -1.98 -24.62
CA ILE A 336 11.84 -1.68 -25.68
C ILE A 336 12.69 -2.91 -26.02
N MET A 337 13.16 -3.65 -25.00
CA MET A 337 13.91 -4.89 -25.20
C MET A 337 13.07 -5.94 -25.93
N PHE A 338 11.79 -6.13 -25.56
CA PHE A 338 10.89 -7.03 -26.26
C PHE A 338 10.71 -6.64 -27.74
N LYS A 339 10.49 -5.35 -28.03
CA LYS A 339 10.36 -4.83 -29.40
C LYS A 339 11.62 -5.12 -30.22
N HIS A 340 12.81 -4.97 -29.62
CA HIS A 340 14.08 -5.28 -30.26
C HIS A 340 14.28 -6.79 -30.52
N LEU A 341 13.89 -7.65 -29.57
CA LEU A 341 14.01 -9.10 -29.70
C LEU A 341 13.05 -9.71 -30.73
N ALA A 342 11.90 -9.07 -30.97
CA ALA A 342 10.87 -9.47 -31.94
C ALA A 342 10.55 -10.98 -31.91
N PRO A 343 10.09 -11.52 -30.76
CA PRO A 343 9.97 -12.96 -30.57
C PRO A 343 8.85 -13.59 -31.41
N SER A 344 8.98 -14.89 -31.64
CA SER A 344 7.90 -15.75 -32.16
C SER A 344 7.13 -16.43 -31.03
N TYR A 345 5.95 -16.96 -31.34
CA TYR A 345 5.11 -17.69 -30.38
C TYR A 345 5.83 -18.85 -29.67
N ARG A 346 6.88 -19.43 -30.27
CA ARG A 346 7.69 -20.52 -29.71
C ARG A 346 8.68 -20.06 -28.65
N GLN A 347 9.02 -18.78 -28.65
CA GLN A 347 9.93 -18.18 -27.67
C GLN A 347 9.17 -17.61 -26.46
N LEU A 348 7.83 -17.65 -26.49
CA LEU A 348 6.99 -17.27 -25.37
C LEU A 348 6.70 -18.50 -24.50
N PRO A 349 6.80 -18.39 -23.17
CA PRO A 349 6.96 -17.15 -22.40
C PRO A 349 8.41 -16.61 -22.37
N LEU A 350 8.58 -15.32 -22.64
CA LEU A 350 9.86 -14.62 -22.47
C LEU A 350 9.90 -13.98 -21.08
N ARG A 351 10.89 -14.36 -20.27
CA ARG A 351 10.99 -13.95 -18.86
C ARG A 351 12.23 -13.10 -18.64
N LEU A 352 12.06 -11.79 -18.43
CA LEU A 352 13.16 -10.86 -18.18
C LEU A 352 13.19 -10.48 -16.70
N ALA A 353 14.35 -10.63 -16.06
CA ALA A 353 14.58 -10.18 -14.68
C ALA A 353 15.55 -9.00 -14.66
N ASP A 354 15.32 -8.00 -13.82
CA ASP A 354 16.13 -6.79 -13.76
C ASP A 354 16.25 -6.31 -12.32
N PHE A 355 17.50 -6.34 -11.83
CA PHE A 355 17.87 -5.86 -10.50
C PHE A 355 18.37 -4.40 -10.56
N GLY A 356 17.85 -3.63 -11.50
CA GLY A 356 18.20 -2.24 -11.73
C GLY A 356 17.76 -1.31 -10.58
N VAL A 357 18.49 -0.21 -10.44
CA VAL A 357 18.22 0.80 -9.42
C VAL A 357 17.09 1.72 -9.89
N LEU A 358 16.11 1.90 -9.02
CA LEU A 358 14.93 2.73 -9.26
C LEU A 358 14.95 3.95 -8.34
N HIS A 359 14.33 5.04 -8.82
CA HIS A 359 14.19 6.26 -8.06
C HIS A 359 12.76 6.80 -8.10
N ARG A 360 12.19 7.11 -6.93
CA ARG A 360 10.88 7.77 -6.79
C ARG A 360 11.05 8.99 -5.89
N ASN A 361 10.51 10.12 -6.30
CA ASN A 361 10.57 11.38 -5.56
C ASN A 361 9.51 11.42 -4.44
N GLU A 362 9.63 10.51 -3.48
CA GLU A 362 8.75 10.45 -2.32
C GLU A 362 8.84 11.74 -1.49
N LEU A 363 7.71 12.19 -0.96
CA LEU A 363 7.63 13.36 -0.07
C LEU A 363 8.50 13.14 1.17
N SER A 364 9.32 14.13 1.52
CA SER A 364 10.31 14.00 2.61
C SER A 364 9.69 13.56 3.95
N GLY A 365 8.46 14.00 4.24
CA GLY A 365 7.74 13.63 5.47
C GLY A 365 7.25 12.18 5.52
N SER A 366 7.20 11.49 4.39
CA SER A 366 6.76 10.08 4.29
C SER A 366 7.91 9.07 4.44
N LEU A 367 9.17 9.54 4.30
CA LEU A 367 10.35 8.68 4.33
C LEU A 367 10.52 8.02 5.69
N THR A 368 10.66 6.70 5.70
CA THR A 368 10.71 5.92 6.95
C THR A 368 11.74 4.80 6.86
N GLY A 369 12.97 5.08 7.32
CA GLY A 369 14.07 4.12 7.35
C GLY A 369 14.24 3.42 6.00
N LEU A 370 14.30 2.09 6.02
CA LEU A 370 14.36 1.24 4.83
C LEU A 370 12.99 0.88 4.23
N THR A 371 11.89 1.14 4.96
CA THR A 371 10.54 0.75 4.51
C THR A 371 9.98 1.66 3.42
N ARG A 372 10.33 2.95 3.42
CA ARG A 372 9.93 3.93 2.41
C ARG A 372 11.11 4.84 2.07
N VAL A 373 11.65 4.67 0.86
CA VAL A 373 12.92 5.24 0.38
C VAL A 373 12.75 5.84 -1.02
N ARG A 374 13.62 6.79 -1.38
CA ARG A 374 13.67 7.40 -2.72
C ARG A 374 14.47 6.58 -3.71
N ARG A 375 15.58 5.99 -3.27
CA ARG A 375 16.39 5.05 -4.05
C ARG A 375 16.11 3.65 -3.55
N PHE A 376 15.78 2.74 -4.45
CA PHE A 376 15.60 1.34 -4.12
C PHE A 376 15.98 0.43 -5.28
N GLN A 377 16.16 -0.85 -4.99
CA GLN A 377 16.35 -1.88 -5.99
C GLN A 377 15.30 -2.95 -5.77
N GLN A 378 14.70 -3.43 -6.85
CA GLN A 378 13.70 -4.48 -6.77
C GLN A 378 14.24 -5.75 -7.41
N ASP A 379 13.73 -6.89 -6.96
CA ASP A 379 13.86 -8.17 -7.67
C ASP A 379 12.83 -8.23 -8.82
N ASP A 380 12.81 -7.19 -9.66
CA ASP A 380 11.75 -6.95 -10.64
C ASP A 380 11.87 -7.91 -11.81
N ALA A 381 10.73 -8.39 -12.31
CA ALA A 381 10.70 -9.20 -13.51
C ALA A 381 9.40 -9.04 -14.30
N HIS A 382 9.53 -9.17 -15.61
CA HIS A 382 8.43 -9.07 -16.57
C HIS A 382 8.38 -10.34 -17.42
N ILE A 383 7.23 -11.00 -17.41
CA ILE A 383 6.95 -12.16 -18.24
C ILE A 383 6.08 -11.71 -19.39
N PHE A 384 6.57 -11.83 -20.61
CA PHE A 384 5.80 -11.66 -21.83
C PHE A 384 5.30 -13.03 -22.27
N CYS A 385 3.99 -13.24 -22.25
CA CYS A 385 3.39 -14.53 -22.54
C CYS A 385 2.16 -14.38 -23.44
N ARG A 386 1.67 -15.51 -23.96
CA ARG A 386 0.37 -15.55 -24.62
C ARG A 386 -0.74 -15.66 -23.59
N LEU A 387 -1.96 -15.28 -23.97
CA LEU A 387 -3.11 -15.31 -23.06
C LEU A 387 -3.40 -16.72 -22.50
N ASP A 388 -3.17 -17.77 -23.30
CA ASP A 388 -3.33 -19.17 -22.89
C ASP A 388 -2.28 -19.63 -21.87
N GLN A 389 -1.17 -18.91 -21.72
CA GLN A 389 -0.08 -19.23 -20.79
C GLN A 389 -0.20 -18.51 -19.43
N VAL A 390 -1.10 -17.52 -19.31
CA VAL A 390 -1.19 -16.66 -18.11
C VAL A 390 -1.42 -17.47 -16.83
N LYS A 391 -2.32 -18.45 -16.87
CA LYS A 391 -2.66 -19.26 -15.68
C LYS A 391 -1.43 -20.00 -15.14
N GLU A 392 -0.67 -20.67 -16.03
CA GLU A 392 0.51 -21.44 -15.67
C GLU A 392 1.61 -20.54 -15.12
N GLU A 393 1.90 -19.40 -15.78
CA GLU A 393 2.92 -18.45 -15.31
C GLU A 393 2.58 -17.82 -13.95
N VAL A 394 1.30 -17.56 -13.68
CA VAL A 394 0.84 -17.04 -12.38
C VAL A 394 0.98 -18.11 -11.30
N ALA A 395 0.61 -19.36 -11.59
CA ALA A 395 0.78 -20.47 -10.65
C ALA A 395 2.26 -20.70 -10.30
N ASP A 396 3.15 -20.65 -11.29
CA ASP A 396 4.59 -20.76 -11.09
C ASP A 396 5.16 -19.58 -10.27
N ALA A 397 4.67 -18.35 -10.52
CA ALA A 397 5.05 -17.19 -9.74
C ALA A 397 4.60 -17.29 -8.27
N LEU A 398 3.39 -17.82 -8.01
CA LEU A 398 2.90 -18.09 -6.65
C LEU A 398 3.74 -19.16 -5.95
N ASN A 399 4.05 -20.27 -6.63
CA ASN A 399 4.92 -21.32 -6.08
C ASN A 399 6.33 -20.79 -5.75
N PHE A 400 6.87 -19.93 -6.62
CA PHE A 400 8.14 -19.27 -6.33
C PHE A 400 8.05 -18.36 -5.10
N LEU A 401 6.99 -17.57 -4.99
CA LEU A 401 6.76 -16.73 -3.82
C LEU A 401 6.70 -17.56 -2.53
N PHE A 402 5.98 -18.68 -2.54
CA PHE A 402 5.86 -19.56 -1.38
C PHE A 402 7.21 -20.13 -0.97
N PHE A 403 8.01 -20.59 -1.94
CA PHE A 403 9.37 -21.09 -1.67
C PHE A 403 10.23 -20.03 -0.97
N VAL A 404 10.24 -18.80 -1.50
CA VAL A 404 11.04 -17.71 -0.93
C VAL A 404 10.58 -17.35 0.48
N TYR A 405 9.27 -17.21 0.69
CA TYR A 405 8.73 -16.74 1.97
C TYR A 405 8.91 -17.80 3.08
N ASP A 406 8.88 -19.09 2.72
CA ASP A 406 9.17 -20.19 3.63
C ASP A 406 10.61 -20.15 4.15
N GLN A 407 11.60 -19.74 3.33
CA GLN A 407 13.00 -19.60 3.76
C GLN A 407 13.18 -18.59 4.91
N PHE A 408 12.28 -17.61 5.01
CA PHE A 408 12.29 -16.60 6.06
C PHE A 408 11.31 -16.89 7.20
N GLY A 409 10.43 -17.89 7.06
CA GLY A 409 9.39 -18.20 8.03
C GLY A 409 8.27 -17.15 8.09
N PHE A 410 7.98 -16.47 6.98
CA PHE A 410 6.96 -15.42 6.94
C PHE A 410 5.54 -15.97 6.86
N SER A 411 4.63 -15.37 7.64
CA SER A 411 3.19 -15.50 7.45
C SER A 411 2.67 -14.44 6.50
N PHE A 412 1.75 -14.79 5.60
CA PHE A 412 1.20 -13.89 4.62
C PHE A 412 -0.24 -14.24 4.24
N GLU A 413 -0.94 -13.26 3.68
CA GLU A 413 -2.28 -13.39 3.12
C GLU A 413 -2.27 -13.00 1.64
N LEU A 414 -3.12 -13.67 0.86
CA LEU A 414 -3.28 -13.45 -0.58
C LEU A 414 -4.58 -12.70 -0.84
N PHE A 415 -4.50 -11.62 -1.62
CA PHE A 415 -5.65 -10.82 -2.02
C PHE A 415 -5.76 -10.79 -3.55
N LEU A 416 -6.96 -11.07 -4.07
CA LEU A 416 -7.28 -10.88 -5.48
C LEU A 416 -7.91 -9.50 -5.67
N SER A 417 -7.16 -8.58 -6.28
CA SER A 417 -7.58 -7.21 -6.52
C SER A 417 -8.15 -7.07 -7.92
N THR A 418 -9.44 -6.75 -8.01
CA THR A 418 -10.24 -6.78 -9.26
C THR A 418 -10.45 -5.40 -9.88
N ARG A 419 -11.10 -5.35 -11.04
CA ARG A 419 -11.29 -4.18 -11.90
C ARG A 419 -11.75 -2.92 -11.15
N PRO A 420 -10.97 -1.82 -11.17
CA PRO A 420 -11.37 -0.54 -10.59
C PRO A 420 -12.39 0.20 -11.46
N LYS A 421 -13.03 1.24 -10.90
CA LYS A 421 -13.98 2.12 -11.63
C LYS A 421 -13.35 2.80 -12.86
N LYS A 422 -12.06 3.13 -12.80
CA LYS A 422 -11.29 3.80 -13.87
C LYS A 422 -10.46 2.82 -14.74
N ALA A 423 -10.92 1.58 -14.90
CA ALA A 423 -10.20 0.56 -15.67
C ALA A 423 -10.13 0.88 -17.17
N LEU A 424 -8.99 0.57 -17.79
CA LEU A 424 -8.77 0.68 -19.23
C LEU A 424 -8.88 -0.69 -19.93
N GLY A 425 -9.37 -0.69 -21.17
CA GLY A 425 -9.49 -1.89 -22.01
C GLY A 425 -10.86 -2.54 -21.97
N GLU A 426 -11.04 -3.59 -22.77
CA GLU A 426 -12.33 -4.26 -22.92
C GLU A 426 -12.72 -5.08 -21.68
N ARG A 427 -14.02 -5.05 -21.33
CA ARG A 427 -14.57 -5.79 -20.19
C ARG A 427 -14.27 -7.29 -20.27
N ALA A 428 -14.35 -7.88 -21.46
CA ALA A 428 -14.10 -9.31 -21.67
C ALA A 428 -12.66 -9.74 -21.34
N VAL A 429 -11.67 -8.89 -21.65
CA VAL A 429 -10.26 -9.16 -21.33
C VAL A 429 -10.06 -9.17 -19.82
N TRP A 430 -10.65 -8.20 -19.12
CA TRP A 430 -10.65 -8.13 -17.67
C TRP A 430 -11.31 -9.34 -17.01
N ASP A 431 -12.51 -9.71 -17.48
CA ASP A 431 -13.24 -10.86 -16.92
C ASP A 431 -12.44 -12.16 -17.12
N SER A 432 -11.77 -12.32 -18.27
CA SER A 432 -10.86 -13.45 -18.52
C SER A 432 -9.60 -13.41 -17.64
N ALA A 433 -9.04 -12.23 -17.40
CA ALA A 433 -7.85 -12.04 -16.59
C ALA A 433 -8.11 -12.33 -15.11
N GLU A 434 -9.22 -11.81 -14.57
CA GLU A 434 -9.67 -12.09 -13.20
C GLU A 434 -9.97 -13.58 -13.00
N ALA A 435 -10.62 -14.22 -13.98
CA ALA A 435 -10.86 -15.66 -13.96
C ALA A 435 -9.56 -16.47 -13.94
N ALA A 436 -8.54 -16.06 -14.73
CA ALA A 436 -7.24 -16.73 -14.75
C ALA A 436 -6.50 -16.60 -13.41
N LEU A 437 -6.47 -15.40 -12.81
CA LEU A 437 -5.86 -15.18 -11.49
C LEU A 437 -6.59 -15.95 -10.39
N LYS A 438 -7.93 -15.95 -10.41
CA LYS A 438 -8.75 -16.70 -9.47
C LYS A 438 -8.49 -18.20 -9.57
N ALA A 439 -8.47 -18.76 -10.79
CA ALA A 439 -8.20 -20.17 -11.00
C ALA A 439 -6.79 -20.57 -10.55
N ALA A 440 -5.78 -19.70 -10.77
CA ALA A 440 -4.43 -19.92 -10.28
C ALA A 440 -4.36 -19.91 -8.75
N LEU A 441 -5.08 -18.99 -8.08
CA LEU A 441 -5.17 -18.95 -6.62
C LEU A 441 -5.85 -20.20 -6.04
N GLU A 442 -6.97 -20.64 -6.62
CA GLU A 442 -7.70 -21.83 -6.20
C GLU A 442 -6.85 -23.11 -6.33
N GLU A 443 -6.03 -23.21 -7.38
CA GLU A 443 -5.13 -24.34 -7.60
C GLU A 443 -4.04 -24.46 -6.52
N THR A 444 -3.66 -23.36 -5.86
CA THR A 444 -2.69 -23.40 -4.76
C THR A 444 -3.22 -24.10 -3.50
N GLY A 445 -4.54 -24.22 -3.35
CA GLY A 445 -5.18 -24.74 -2.15
C GLY A 445 -5.03 -23.85 -0.90
N ARG A 446 -4.49 -22.64 -1.03
CA ARG A 446 -4.31 -21.68 0.09
C ARG A 446 -5.49 -20.73 0.22
N PRO A 447 -5.81 -20.26 1.45
CA PRO A 447 -6.84 -19.25 1.64
C PRO A 447 -6.44 -17.93 0.98
N TRP A 448 -7.41 -17.28 0.33
CA TRP A 448 -7.26 -15.96 -0.28
C TRP A 448 -8.54 -15.15 -0.05
N GLN A 449 -8.43 -13.83 -0.15
CA GLN A 449 -9.54 -12.88 0.02
C GLN A 449 -9.74 -12.05 -1.24
N LEU A 450 -10.97 -11.66 -1.53
CA LEU A 450 -11.26 -10.74 -2.63
C LEU A 450 -11.06 -9.30 -2.15
N ASN A 451 -10.43 -8.46 -2.97
CA ASN A 451 -10.29 -7.03 -2.73
C ASN A 451 -10.92 -6.26 -3.90
N PRO A 452 -12.25 -6.06 -3.90
CA PRO A 452 -12.97 -5.49 -5.03
C PRO A 452 -12.49 -4.07 -5.40
N GLY A 453 -12.17 -3.86 -6.68
CA GLY A 453 -11.84 -2.52 -7.19
C GLY A 453 -10.43 -2.00 -6.88
N ASP A 454 -9.58 -2.81 -6.25
CA ASP A 454 -8.19 -2.43 -5.89
C ASP A 454 -7.16 -2.82 -6.97
N GLY A 455 -7.60 -3.32 -8.12
CA GLY A 455 -6.72 -3.61 -9.27
C GLY A 455 -6.11 -2.33 -9.84
N ALA A 456 -4.93 -2.44 -10.48
CA ALA A 456 -4.36 -1.30 -11.20
C ALA A 456 -5.24 -0.93 -12.41
N PHE A 457 -5.18 0.31 -12.89
CA PHE A 457 -6.01 0.76 -14.02
C PHE A 457 -5.78 -0.04 -15.33
N TYR A 458 -4.69 -0.81 -15.43
CA TYR A 458 -4.26 -1.58 -16.60
C TYR A 458 -4.42 -3.11 -16.47
N GLY A 459 -4.87 -3.62 -15.32
CA GLY A 459 -5.17 -5.04 -15.14
C GLY A 459 -5.36 -5.46 -13.67
N PRO A 460 -5.85 -6.68 -13.41
CA PRO A 460 -5.99 -7.21 -12.06
C PRO A 460 -4.66 -7.71 -11.49
N LYS A 461 -4.56 -7.81 -10.16
CA LYS A 461 -3.36 -8.28 -9.46
C LYS A 461 -3.67 -9.20 -8.29
N ILE A 462 -2.67 -10.01 -7.95
CA ILE A 462 -2.59 -10.70 -6.68
C ILE A 462 -1.64 -9.90 -5.79
N ASP A 463 -2.17 -9.35 -4.71
CA ASP A 463 -1.41 -8.66 -3.68
C ASP A 463 -1.07 -9.63 -2.55
N ILE A 464 0.19 -9.61 -2.12
CA ILE A 464 0.68 -10.44 -1.03
C ILE A 464 0.99 -9.54 0.16
N ARG A 465 0.19 -9.67 1.22
CA ARG A 465 0.40 -8.95 2.48
C ARG A 465 1.14 -9.86 3.45
N LEU A 466 2.38 -9.50 3.71
CA LEU A 466 3.26 -10.17 4.66
C LEU A 466 3.02 -9.60 6.06
N TRP A 467 2.90 -10.48 7.05
CA TRP A 467 2.81 -10.12 8.46
C TRP A 467 4.17 -10.27 9.12
N ASP A 468 4.71 -9.17 9.65
CA ASP A 468 5.94 -9.24 10.43
C ASP A 468 5.69 -9.86 11.83
N ALA A 469 6.77 -10.05 12.61
CA ALA A 469 6.67 -10.61 13.96
C ALA A 469 5.87 -9.74 14.95
N LEU A 470 5.52 -8.51 14.56
CA LEU A 470 4.71 -7.55 15.31
C LEU A 470 3.28 -7.43 14.77
N LYS A 471 2.90 -8.29 13.82
CA LYS A 471 1.60 -8.30 13.14
C LYS A 471 1.30 -7.00 12.39
N ARG A 472 2.33 -6.35 11.84
CA ARG A 472 2.12 -5.25 10.89
C ARG A 472 2.12 -5.80 9.46
N PRO A 473 1.15 -5.38 8.63
CA PRO A 473 1.09 -5.81 7.24
C PRO A 473 2.10 -5.03 6.39
N HIS A 474 2.79 -5.74 5.50
CA HIS A 474 3.67 -5.18 4.48
C HIS A 474 3.32 -5.77 3.13
N GLN A 475 3.01 -4.95 2.14
CA GLN A 475 2.81 -5.40 0.76
C GLN A 475 4.18 -5.54 0.07
N CYS A 476 4.73 -6.75 0.05
CA CYS A 476 6.05 -7.00 -0.56
C CYS A 476 5.91 -7.59 -1.96
N GLY A 477 5.29 -8.78 -2.05
CA GLY A 477 5.08 -9.47 -3.31
C GLY A 477 3.87 -8.94 -4.07
N THR A 478 3.97 -8.92 -5.40
CA THR A 478 2.85 -8.60 -6.29
C THR A 478 2.97 -9.38 -7.59
N ILE A 479 1.85 -9.88 -8.10
CA ILE A 479 1.74 -10.46 -9.43
C ILE A 479 0.62 -9.67 -10.15
N GLN A 480 1.00 -8.85 -11.12
CA GLN A 480 0.11 -7.88 -11.76
C GLN A 480 0.07 -8.12 -13.26
N LEU A 481 -1.13 -8.27 -13.82
CA LEU A 481 -1.32 -8.39 -15.26
C LEU A 481 -1.39 -7.00 -15.92
N ASP A 482 -0.81 -6.86 -17.11
CA ASP A 482 -0.88 -5.63 -17.89
C ASP A 482 -1.17 -5.93 -19.36
N PHE A 483 -2.30 -5.37 -19.80
CA PHE A 483 -2.78 -5.43 -21.18
C PHE A 483 -2.57 -4.11 -21.93
N GLN A 484 -2.23 -3.04 -21.23
CA GLN A 484 -2.12 -1.68 -21.76
C GLN A 484 -0.72 -1.37 -22.30
N LEU A 485 0.34 -1.77 -21.60
CA LEU A 485 1.71 -1.56 -22.08
C LEU A 485 1.98 -2.24 -23.42
N PRO A 486 1.53 -3.49 -23.67
CA PRO A 486 1.62 -4.11 -25.00
C PRO A 486 0.98 -3.27 -26.10
N ILE A 487 -0.15 -2.62 -25.83
CA ILE A 487 -0.85 -1.77 -26.80
C ILE A 487 -0.07 -0.47 -27.01
N ARG A 488 0.30 0.21 -25.92
CA ARG A 488 1.00 1.51 -25.95
C ARG A 488 2.36 1.45 -26.63
N PHE A 489 3.07 0.34 -26.48
CA PHE A 489 4.37 0.12 -27.13
C PHE A 489 4.27 -0.60 -28.48
N ASN A 490 3.04 -0.93 -28.93
CA ASN A 490 2.80 -1.73 -30.13
C ASN A 490 3.60 -3.05 -30.14
N LEU A 491 3.61 -3.75 -29.01
CA LEU A 491 4.33 -5.01 -28.86
C LEU A 491 3.61 -6.12 -29.64
N GLN A 492 4.38 -6.86 -30.43
CA GLN A 492 3.87 -7.90 -31.32
C GLN A 492 4.80 -9.11 -31.32
N TYR A 493 4.23 -10.31 -31.41
CA TYR A 493 4.96 -11.55 -31.65
C TYR A 493 4.39 -12.29 -32.86
N ARG A 494 5.25 -13.04 -33.57
CA ARG A 494 4.83 -13.84 -34.75
C ARG A 494 4.00 -15.04 -34.32
N THR A 495 2.80 -15.17 -34.87
CA THR A 495 1.90 -16.31 -34.60
C THR A 495 2.31 -17.55 -35.40
N GLN A 496 1.69 -18.69 -35.09
CA GLN A 496 1.91 -19.93 -35.81
C GLN A 496 1.54 -19.82 -37.30
N ASP A 497 0.50 -19.07 -37.64
CA ASP A 497 0.03 -18.93 -39.02
C ASP A 497 1.01 -18.16 -39.90
N GLU A 498 1.65 -17.11 -39.36
CA GLU A 498 2.73 -16.39 -40.02
C GLU A 498 4.00 -17.22 -40.17
N ALA A 499 4.36 -17.97 -39.13
CA ALA A 499 5.55 -18.83 -39.15
C ALA A 499 5.42 -19.95 -40.19
N VAL A 500 4.21 -20.47 -40.42
CA VAL A 500 3.91 -21.47 -41.44
C VAL A 500 3.85 -20.84 -42.84
N ALA A 501 3.29 -19.64 -42.98
CA ALA A 501 3.28 -18.89 -44.25
C ALA A 501 4.70 -18.52 -44.69
N GLY A 502 5.52 -17.94 -43.80
CA GLY A 502 6.92 -17.59 -44.08
C GLY A 502 7.81 -18.81 -44.33
N ALA A 503 7.50 -19.98 -43.76
CA ALA A 503 8.20 -21.23 -44.09
C ALA A 503 7.80 -21.79 -45.48
N ARG A 504 6.53 -21.62 -45.88
CA ARG A 504 6.05 -21.97 -47.24
C ARG A 504 6.57 -21.01 -48.30
N ASP A 505 6.70 -19.74 -47.98
CA ASP A 505 7.26 -18.72 -48.87
C ASP A 505 8.77 -18.85 -48.97
N LYS A 506 9.51 -19.17 -47.89
CA LYS A 506 10.94 -19.54 -47.98
C LYS A 506 11.19 -20.80 -48.82
N ALA A 507 10.31 -21.79 -48.74
CA ALA A 507 10.37 -22.97 -49.61
C ALA A 507 10.06 -22.67 -51.09
N LYS A 508 9.46 -21.51 -51.38
CA LYS A 508 9.24 -21.00 -52.74
C LYS A 508 10.33 -20.02 -53.20
N GLU A 509 10.87 -19.19 -52.29
CA GLU A 509 11.97 -18.25 -52.56
C GLU A 509 13.32 -18.95 -52.77
N ASP A 510 13.54 -20.14 -52.21
CA ASP A 510 14.68 -21.00 -52.59
C ASP A 510 14.61 -21.49 -54.05
N LYS A 511 13.60 -21.06 -54.82
CA LYS A 511 13.52 -21.25 -56.28
C LYS A 511 13.57 -19.99 -57.13
N GLU A 512 13.42 -18.79 -56.57
CA GLU A 512 13.49 -17.55 -57.37
C GLU A 512 14.16 -16.42 -56.57
N THR A 513 15.27 -15.93 -57.12
CA THR A 513 16.15 -14.91 -56.53
C THR A 513 15.49 -13.54 -56.39
N GLY A 514 15.52 -13.01 -55.18
CA GLY A 514 16.07 -11.69 -54.85
C GLY A 514 15.24 -10.44 -55.17
N GLU A 515 14.55 -9.90 -54.16
CA GLU A 515 14.34 -8.46 -54.04
C GLU A 515 14.14 -8.05 -52.57
N LYS A 516 14.98 -7.13 -52.07
CA LYS A 516 14.87 -6.55 -50.72
C LYS A 516 13.77 -5.48 -50.72
N ARG A 517 12.71 -5.68 -49.94
CA ARG A 517 11.77 -4.61 -49.56
C ARG A 517 12.32 -3.83 -48.35
N THR A 518 12.29 -2.51 -48.43
CA THR A 518 12.79 -1.56 -47.44
C THR A 518 11.72 -1.18 -46.41
N ASP A 519 12.01 -1.36 -45.12
CA ASP A 519 11.13 -1.08 -43.96
C ASP A 519 11.04 0.43 -43.57
N SER A 520 11.69 1.34 -44.31
CA SER A 520 11.94 2.72 -43.86
C SER A 520 10.74 3.68 -43.88
N GLU A 521 9.67 3.39 -44.63
CA GLU A 521 8.50 4.29 -44.72
C GLU A 521 7.50 4.09 -43.57
N HIS A 522 7.57 2.96 -42.85
CA HIS A 522 6.67 2.67 -41.74
C HIS A 522 7.15 3.26 -40.41
N GLU A 523 8.46 3.41 -40.21
CA GLU A 523 9.04 3.99 -38.99
C GLU A 523 8.64 5.46 -38.78
N GLN A 524 8.50 6.23 -39.88
CA GLN A 524 8.12 7.66 -39.79
C GLN A 524 6.64 7.88 -39.41
N LYS A 525 5.75 6.90 -39.62
CA LYS A 525 4.34 6.99 -39.19
C LYS A 525 4.10 6.53 -37.75
N GLU A 526 5.05 5.84 -37.12
CA GLU A 526 4.94 5.41 -35.72
C GLU A 526 5.16 6.57 -34.73
N GLU A 527 5.87 7.64 -35.11
CA GLU A 527 6.20 8.77 -34.22
C GLU A 527 5.02 9.72 -33.93
N GLU A 528 3.97 9.74 -34.76
CA GLU A 528 2.86 10.72 -34.65
C GLU A 528 1.62 10.23 -33.86
N ALA A 529 1.58 8.99 -33.39
CA ALA A 529 0.37 8.38 -32.82
C ALA A 529 0.51 8.05 -31.31
N PHE A 530 0.72 9.07 -30.46
CA PHE A 530 0.69 8.87 -29.01
C PHE A 530 -0.74 8.54 -28.53
N GLY A 531 -0.95 7.30 -28.07
CA GLY A 531 -2.21 6.88 -27.44
C GLY A 531 -3.26 6.31 -28.40
N VAL A 532 -2.93 6.06 -29.66
CA VAL A 532 -3.81 5.38 -30.62
C VAL A 532 -3.36 3.93 -30.76
N GLU A 533 -4.30 2.99 -30.60
CA GLU A 533 -4.04 1.58 -30.80
C GLU A 533 -3.68 1.31 -32.27
N LEU A 534 -2.43 0.93 -32.53
CA LEU A 534 -1.98 0.56 -33.87
C LEU A 534 -2.49 -0.83 -34.25
N PRO A 535 -2.94 -1.03 -35.51
CA PRO A 535 -3.43 -2.32 -35.96
C PRO A 535 -2.31 -3.38 -35.95
N LEU A 536 -2.70 -4.63 -35.70
CA LEU A 536 -1.78 -5.77 -35.76
C LEU A 536 -1.34 -6.02 -37.20
N ARG A 537 -0.05 -6.29 -37.40
CA ARG A 537 0.43 -6.76 -38.71
C ARG A 537 -0.16 -8.15 -39.00
N PRO A 538 -0.43 -8.51 -40.26
CA PRO A 538 -0.93 -9.83 -40.61
C PRO A 538 -0.04 -10.93 -40.03
N GLY A 539 -0.62 -11.88 -39.30
CA GLY A 539 0.12 -12.96 -38.68
C GLY A 539 0.79 -12.63 -37.33
N MET A 540 0.65 -11.41 -36.83
CA MET A 540 1.14 -11.01 -35.50
C MET A 540 0.03 -11.01 -34.45
N ALA A 541 0.39 -11.24 -33.19
CA ALA A 541 -0.49 -11.10 -32.04
C ALA A 541 0.20 -10.31 -30.92
N ARG A 542 -0.58 -9.78 -29.96
CA ARG A 542 -0.04 -9.03 -28.81
C ARG A 542 0.24 -9.96 -27.63
N PRO A 543 1.40 -9.81 -26.95
CA PRO A 543 1.65 -10.51 -25.70
C PRO A 543 0.83 -9.89 -24.55
N VAL A 544 0.70 -10.64 -23.47
CA VAL A 544 0.30 -10.15 -22.14
C VAL A 544 1.57 -10.02 -21.30
N ILE A 545 1.66 -8.97 -20.48
CA ILE A 545 2.76 -8.79 -19.53
C ILE A 545 2.29 -9.19 -18.14
N ILE A 546 3.11 -9.98 -17.44
CA ILE A 546 2.98 -10.23 -16.01
C ILE A 546 4.14 -9.51 -15.32
N HIS A 547 3.81 -8.43 -14.61
CA HIS A 547 4.72 -7.73 -13.72
C HIS A 547 4.80 -8.49 -12.40
N ARG A 548 6.01 -8.73 -11.91
CA ARG A 548 6.15 -9.37 -10.61
C ARG A 548 7.41 -8.97 -9.87
N ALA A 549 7.27 -8.96 -8.56
CA ALA A 549 8.36 -8.92 -7.59
C ALA A 549 7.99 -9.88 -6.45
N ILE A 550 8.97 -10.61 -5.91
CA ILE A 550 8.74 -11.56 -4.81
C ILE A 550 9.12 -10.89 -3.50
N LEU A 551 10.33 -10.35 -3.41
CA LEU A 551 10.77 -9.60 -2.25
C LEU A 551 10.20 -8.17 -2.23
N GLY A 552 9.92 -7.61 -3.40
CA GLY A 552 9.62 -6.19 -3.54
C GLY A 552 10.92 -5.40 -3.62
N SER A 553 11.04 -4.29 -2.88
CA SER A 553 12.34 -3.63 -2.75
C SER A 553 13.25 -4.38 -1.77
N ILE A 554 14.52 -4.51 -2.12
CA ILE A 554 15.52 -5.15 -1.26
C ILE A 554 15.67 -4.37 0.04
N GLU A 555 15.58 -3.04 0.00
CA GLU A 555 15.54 -2.18 1.19
C GLU A 555 14.39 -2.56 2.12
N ARG A 556 13.15 -2.59 1.61
CA ARG A 556 11.98 -2.90 2.43
C ARG A 556 12.06 -4.31 2.97
N MET A 557 12.50 -5.28 2.15
CA MET A 557 12.68 -6.66 2.59
C MET A 557 13.74 -6.77 3.70
N CYS A 558 14.88 -6.07 3.58
CA CYS A 558 15.87 -5.98 4.66
C CYS A 558 15.25 -5.44 5.96
N ALA A 559 14.42 -4.39 5.89
CA ALA A 559 13.70 -3.87 7.03
C ALA A 559 12.84 -4.96 7.68
N VAL A 560 11.97 -5.60 6.89
CA VAL A 560 11.06 -6.65 7.35
C VAL A 560 11.82 -7.81 7.99
N VAL A 561 12.90 -8.29 7.37
CA VAL A 561 13.71 -9.40 7.91
C VAL A 561 14.39 -9.02 9.23
N ILE A 562 14.97 -7.82 9.33
CA ILE A 562 15.58 -7.33 10.57
C ILE A 562 14.55 -7.27 11.70
N GLU A 563 13.35 -6.74 11.44
CA GLU A 563 12.29 -6.60 12.44
C GLU A 563 11.69 -7.95 12.83
N HIS A 564 11.44 -8.82 11.84
CA HIS A 564 10.92 -10.17 12.05
C HIS A 564 11.85 -11.00 12.94
N THR A 565 13.16 -10.92 12.70
CA THR A 565 14.17 -11.68 13.45
C THR A 565 14.66 -11.00 14.72
N GLY A 566 14.26 -9.74 14.98
CA GLY A 566 14.82 -8.93 16.05
C GLY A 566 16.34 -8.77 15.92
N GLY A 567 16.86 -8.69 14.69
CA GLY A 567 18.29 -8.55 14.38
C GLY A 567 19.08 -9.85 14.38
N LYS A 568 18.47 -10.99 14.75
CA LYS A 568 19.09 -12.32 14.72
C LYS A 568 18.87 -13.01 13.38
N LEU A 569 19.56 -12.51 12.36
CA LEU A 569 19.40 -12.96 10.98
C LEU A 569 19.66 -14.48 10.82
N PRO A 570 19.00 -15.17 9.87
CA PRO A 570 19.28 -16.56 9.56
C PRO A 570 20.76 -16.79 9.23
N PHE A 571 21.29 -17.96 9.55
CA PHE A 571 22.73 -18.25 9.43
C PHE A 571 23.29 -17.95 8.03
N TRP A 572 22.57 -18.29 6.97
CA TRP A 572 23.00 -18.03 5.59
C TRP A 572 23.07 -16.53 5.28
N LEU A 573 22.15 -15.73 5.85
CA LEU A 573 22.04 -14.30 5.60
C LEU A 573 22.93 -13.45 6.52
N SER A 574 23.26 -13.95 7.71
CA SER A 574 24.08 -13.22 8.68
C SER A 574 25.40 -12.73 8.07
N PRO A 575 25.78 -11.45 8.28
CA PRO A 575 27.03 -10.89 7.75
C PRO A 575 28.26 -11.40 8.51
N LYS A 576 28.06 -11.94 9.72
CA LYS A 576 29.06 -12.58 10.57
C LYS A 576 28.50 -13.92 11.02
N GLN A 577 28.89 -14.98 10.32
CA GLN A 577 28.36 -16.33 10.53
C GLN A 577 29.05 -17.02 11.71
N CYS A 578 30.38 -16.87 11.79
CA CYS A 578 31.21 -17.42 12.86
C CYS A 578 32.22 -16.36 13.34
N ILE A 579 32.59 -16.42 14.61
CA ILE A 579 33.68 -15.63 15.20
C ILE A 579 34.60 -16.61 15.93
N VAL A 580 35.87 -16.63 15.56
CA VAL A 580 36.89 -17.47 16.21
C VAL A 580 37.48 -16.69 17.38
N LEU A 581 37.36 -17.23 18.60
CA LEU A 581 37.86 -16.61 19.84
C LEU A 581 38.96 -17.48 20.46
N PRO A 582 40.25 -17.14 20.31
CA PRO A 582 41.33 -17.88 20.93
C PRO A 582 41.33 -17.69 22.46
N ILE A 583 41.58 -18.77 23.22
CA ILE A 583 41.64 -18.73 24.69
C ILE A 583 42.99 -18.23 25.24
N SER A 584 44.03 -18.17 24.40
CA SER A 584 45.36 -17.67 24.75
C SER A 584 46.14 -17.28 23.51
N ASP A 585 47.14 -16.42 23.66
CA ASP A 585 47.96 -15.95 22.54
C ASP A 585 48.71 -17.07 21.80
N LYS A 586 48.96 -18.20 22.48
CA LYS A 586 49.67 -19.36 21.93
C LYS A 586 48.93 -20.04 20.76
N VAL A 587 47.61 -19.85 20.66
CA VAL A 587 46.78 -20.44 19.60
C VAL A 587 46.31 -19.41 18.57
N ASN A 588 46.83 -18.17 18.61
CA ASN A 588 46.43 -17.12 17.69
C ASN A 588 46.71 -17.49 16.22
N ASP A 589 47.87 -18.10 15.93
CA ASP A 589 48.22 -18.52 14.57
C ASP A 589 47.24 -19.59 14.05
N TYR A 590 46.87 -20.55 14.91
CA TYR A 590 45.86 -21.55 14.55
C TYR A 590 44.48 -20.93 14.38
N ALA A 591 44.07 -20.02 15.28
CA ALA A 591 42.80 -19.31 15.17
C ALA A 591 42.71 -18.45 13.89
N ALA A 592 43.80 -17.80 13.50
CA ALA A 592 43.89 -17.08 12.23
C ALA A 592 43.77 -18.05 11.04
N SER A 593 44.45 -19.19 11.09
CA SER A 593 44.32 -20.21 10.05
C SER A 593 42.89 -20.73 9.89
N VAL A 594 42.11 -20.86 10.97
CA VAL A 594 40.71 -21.29 10.93
C VAL A 594 39.79 -20.19 10.42
N ARG A 595 40.06 -18.91 10.74
CA ARG A 595 39.27 -17.76 10.29
C ARG A 595 39.37 -17.55 8.78
N ASP A 596 40.53 -17.85 8.20
CA ASP A 596 40.85 -17.57 6.79
C ASP A 596 40.42 -18.71 5.84
N VAL A 597 39.84 -19.80 6.38
CA VAL A 597 39.09 -20.83 5.63
C VAL A 597 37.66 -20.38 5.44
#